data_AF-G9WTE2-F1
#
_entry.id   AF-G9WTE2-F1
#
_cell.length_a   1.000
_cell.length_b   1.000
_cell.length_c   1.000
_cell.angle_alpha   90.00
_cell.angle_beta   90.00
_cell.angle_gamma   90.00
#
_symmetry.space_group_name_H-M   'P 1'
#
loop_
_entity.id
_entity.type
_entity.pdbx_description
1 polymer ?
#
loop_
_entity_poly.entity_id
_entity_poly.type
_entity_poly.pdbx_seq_one_letter_code
_entity_poly.pdbx_strand_id
1 'polypeptide(L)'
;WKCRAHQDSIVKIKRRLKELTCRKTPGKVREKIEKINQVTRGWINYYALGSMKTAMTAIDAHLRTRLRVIIWKRWKVPKKRQWGLQKLGIGKDLARLTSYCGDRYQWVVTKTCVVRAISEEVLAKAGLISCLEYYNKRHALKLC
;
A
#
# COMPACT_ATOMS: atom_id res chain seq x y z
N TRP A 1 -17.34 18.33 20.18
CA TRP A 1 -16.46 18.70 19.05
C TRP A 1 -15.26 17.73 19.03
N LYS A 2 -14.77 17.29 17.86
CA LYS A 2 -13.60 16.38 17.76
C LYS A 2 -12.51 17.04 16.91
N CYS A 3 -11.29 17.13 17.43
CA CYS A 3 -10.13 17.63 16.69
C CYS A 3 -9.90 16.76 15.43
N ARG A 4 -9.67 17.37 14.27
CA ARG A 4 -9.40 16.69 13.00
C ARG A 4 -8.19 17.33 12.32
N ALA A 5 -7.43 16.56 11.56
CA ALA A 5 -6.36 17.12 10.74
C ALA A 5 -6.95 18.01 9.64
N HIS A 6 -6.27 19.13 9.36
CA HIS A 6 -6.66 20.03 8.28
C HIS A 6 -6.62 19.32 6.92
N GLN A 7 -7.56 19.64 6.04
CA GLN A 7 -7.67 18.97 4.73
C GLN A 7 -6.40 19.11 3.90
N ASP A 8 -5.76 20.27 3.93
CA ASP A 8 -4.50 20.49 3.21
C ASP A 8 -3.38 19.58 3.69
N SER A 9 -3.32 19.26 4.99
CA SER A 9 -2.34 18.33 5.52
C SER A 9 -2.57 16.91 4.99
N ILE A 10 -3.84 16.50 4.87
CA ILE A 10 -4.23 15.22 4.29
C ILE A 10 -3.87 15.17 2.79
N VAL A 11 -4.07 16.26 2.07
CA VAL A 11 -3.66 16.37 0.65
C VAL A 11 -2.14 16.29 0.52
N LYS A 12 -1.39 17.00 1.38
CA LYS A 12 0.09 16.98 1.41
C LYS A 12 0.64 15.57 1.64
N ILE A 13 0.13 14.83 2.63
CA ILE A 13 0.59 13.45 2.88
C ILE A 13 0.24 12.52 1.71
N LYS A 14 -0.97 12.62 1.13
CA LYS A 14 -1.35 11.83 -0.05
C LYS A 14 -0.44 12.10 -1.24
N ARG A 15 -0.09 13.37 -1.49
CA ARG A 15 0.85 13.77 -2.54
C ARG A 15 2.24 13.19 -2.29
N ARG A 16 2.74 13.29 -1.06
CA ARG A 16 4.05 12.74 -0.68
C ARG A 16 4.11 11.21 -0.86
N LEU A 17 3.06 10.51 -0.44
CA LEU A 17 2.95 9.06 -0.64
C LEU A 17 2.88 8.70 -2.13
N LYS A 18 2.18 9.50 -2.94
CA LYS A 18 2.14 9.35 -4.40
C LYS A 18 3.51 9.51 -5.05
N GLU A 19 4.35 10.42 -4.57
CA GLU A 19 5.74 10.60 -5.05
C GLU A 19 6.61 9.38 -4.72
N LEU A 20 6.56 8.89 -3.47
CA LEU A 20 7.36 7.73 -3.03
C LEU A 20 6.98 6.44 -3.76
N THR A 21 5.70 6.29 -4.07
CA THR A 21 5.14 5.16 -4.83
C THR A 21 5.12 5.43 -6.34
N CYS A 22 5.86 6.43 -6.84
CA CYS A 22 5.98 6.67 -8.27
C CYS A 22 6.85 5.56 -8.92
N ARG A 23 6.55 5.25 -10.19
CA ARG A 23 7.33 4.31 -11.01
C ARG A 23 8.73 4.85 -11.32
N LYS A 24 8.84 6.17 -11.56
CA LYS A 24 10.10 6.82 -11.94
C LYS A 24 11.15 6.76 -10.84
N THR A 25 10.73 6.64 -9.59
CA THR A 25 11.64 6.58 -8.44
C THR A 25 12.32 5.20 -8.41
N PRO A 26 13.64 5.12 -8.60
CA PRO A 26 14.41 3.88 -8.54
C PRO A 26 14.40 3.29 -7.12
N GLY A 27 14.89 2.06 -6.97
CA GLY A 27 15.05 1.38 -5.68
C GLY A 27 14.24 0.09 -5.54
N LYS A 28 14.52 -0.68 -4.49
CA LYS A 28 13.82 -1.95 -4.18
C LYS A 28 12.43 -1.65 -3.58
N VAL A 29 11.52 -2.64 -3.63
CA VAL A 29 10.18 -2.48 -3.03
C VAL A 29 10.29 -2.25 -1.52
N ARG A 30 11.22 -2.93 -0.84
CA ARG A 30 11.49 -2.77 0.60
C ARG A 30 11.94 -1.35 0.97
N GLU A 31 12.87 -0.76 0.23
CA GLU A 31 13.31 0.62 0.45
C GLU A 31 12.16 1.63 0.29
N LYS A 32 11.25 1.39 -0.66
CA LYS A 32 10.04 2.20 -0.80
C LYS A 32 9.11 2.05 0.40
N ILE A 33 8.89 0.82 0.86
CA ILE A 33 8.08 0.53 2.05
C ILE A 33 8.66 1.25 3.27
N GLU A 34 9.98 1.20 3.47
CA GLU A 34 10.65 1.86 4.58
C GLU A 34 10.44 3.38 4.57
N LYS A 35 10.65 4.04 3.43
CA LYS A 35 10.40 5.49 3.28
C LYS A 35 8.94 5.85 3.53
N ILE A 36 8.01 5.01 3.07
CA ILE A 36 6.58 5.20 3.33
C ILE A 36 6.29 5.06 4.83
N ASN A 37 6.85 4.06 5.50
CA ASN A 37 6.69 3.85 6.94
C ASN A 37 7.24 5.03 7.74
N GLN A 38 8.40 5.58 7.36
CA GLN A 38 8.96 6.77 8.02
C GLN A 38 8.02 7.98 7.92
N VAL A 39 7.55 8.28 6.71
CA VAL A 39 6.64 9.42 6.45
C VAL A 39 5.30 9.24 7.16
N THR A 40 4.71 8.04 7.10
CA THR A 40 3.43 7.74 7.76
C THR A 40 3.54 7.79 9.28
N ARG A 41 4.59 7.22 9.86
CA ARG A 41 4.84 7.28 11.31
C ARG A 41 5.00 8.71 11.81
N GLY A 42 5.80 9.53 11.13
CA GLY A 42 6.00 10.93 11.52
C GLY A 42 4.70 11.72 11.49
N TRP A 43 3.93 11.58 10.41
CA TRP A 43 2.64 12.25 10.26
C TRP A 43 1.61 11.79 11.31
N ILE A 44 1.51 10.48 11.54
CA ILE A 44 0.61 9.93 12.56
C ILE A 44 1.01 10.41 13.96
N ASN A 45 2.29 10.41 14.31
CA ASN A 45 2.75 10.86 15.62
C ASN A 45 2.38 12.34 15.88
N TYR A 46 2.48 13.18 14.86
CA TYR A 46 2.10 14.60 14.95
C TYR A 46 0.60 14.77 15.16
N TYR A 47 -0.23 14.10 14.35
CA TYR A 47 -1.69 14.25 14.40
C TYR A 47 -2.41 13.24 15.31
N ALA A 48 -1.69 12.44 16.11
CA ALA A 48 -2.25 11.32 16.87
C ALA A 48 -3.36 11.68 17.88
N LEU A 49 -3.51 12.95 18.27
CA LEU A 49 -4.61 13.42 19.13
C LEU A 49 -5.92 13.65 18.35
N GLY A 50 -5.83 13.79 17.02
CA GLY A 50 -6.98 14.05 16.16
C GLY A 50 -7.73 12.77 15.77
N SER A 51 -9.03 12.92 15.51
CA SER A 51 -9.90 11.88 14.94
C SER A 51 -9.60 11.69 13.45
N MET A 52 -8.75 10.71 13.12
CA MET A 52 -8.26 10.47 11.76
C MET A 52 -8.51 9.06 11.22
N LYS A 53 -9.29 8.22 11.91
CA LYS A 53 -9.56 6.82 11.49
C LYS A 53 -9.94 6.71 10.01
N THR A 54 -10.90 7.51 9.54
CA THR A 54 -11.36 7.50 8.15
C THR A 54 -10.24 7.86 7.16
N ALA A 55 -9.41 8.86 7.50
CA ALA A 55 -8.28 9.25 6.66
C ALA A 55 -7.22 8.13 6.61
N MET A 56 -6.96 7.45 7.72
CA MET A 56 -6.02 6.33 7.81
C MET A 56 -6.47 5.14 6.99
N THR A 57 -7.74 4.74 7.08
CA THR A 57 -8.29 3.65 6.26
C THR A 57 -8.18 3.96 4.77
N ALA A 58 -8.52 5.19 4.36
CA ALA A 58 -8.44 5.60 2.96
C ALA A 58 -6.99 5.65 2.43
N ILE A 59 -6.06 6.18 3.23
CA ILE A 59 -4.64 6.23 2.88
C ILE A 59 -4.08 4.81 2.76
N ASP A 60 -4.39 3.92 3.71
CA ASP A 60 -3.89 2.55 3.73
C ASP A 60 -4.37 1.74 2.50
N ALA A 61 -5.67 1.79 2.20
CA ALA A 61 -6.24 1.13 1.02
C ALA A 61 -5.62 1.64 -0.29
N HIS A 62 -5.41 2.95 -0.40
CA HIS A 62 -4.76 3.56 -1.57
C HIS A 62 -3.30 3.11 -1.69
N LEU A 63 -2.58 3.06 -0.56
CA LEU A 63 -1.18 2.68 -0.51
C LEU A 63 -0.98 1.22 -0.93
N ARG A 64 -1.78 0.29 -0.39
CA ARG A 64 -1.76 -1.13 -0.77
C ARG A 64 -2.01 -1.31 -2.26
N THR A 65 -3.02 -0.62 -2.80
CA THR A 65 -3.32 -0.66 -4.23
C THR A 65 -2.13 -0.20 -5.08
N ARG A 66 -1.48 0.90 -4.69
CA ARG A 66 -0.31 1.41 -5.42
C ARG A 66 0.89 0.48 -5.34
N LEU A 67 1.14 -0.13 -4.18
CA LEU A 67 2.21 -1.13 -4.04
C LEU A 67 1.97 -2.34 -4.95
N ARG A 68 0.72 -2.82 -5.04
CA ARG A 68 0.35 -3.88 -6.01
C ARG A 68 0.66 -3.45 -7.44
N VAL A 69 0.32 -2.22 -7.83
CA VAL A 69 0.64 -1.70 -9.18
C VAL A 69 2.15 -1.68 -9.42
N ILE A 70 2.95 -1.24 -8.45
CA ILE A 70 4.41 -1.21 -8.58
C ILE A 70 4.96 -2.63 -8.76
N ILE A 71 4.52 -3.58 -7.94
CA ILE A 71 4.95 -4.98 -8.02
C ILE A 71 4.58 -5.55 -9.39
N TRP A 72 3.35 -5.35 -9.84
CA TRP A 72 2.89 -5.84 -11.14
C TRP A 72 3.68 -5.22 -12.31
N LYS A 73 3.93 -3.91 -12.27
CA LYS A 73 4.76 -3.22 -13.29
C LYS A 73 6.22 -3.68 -13.29
N ARG A 74 6.76 -4.12 -12.14
CA ARG A 74 8.10 -4.72 -12.07
C ARG A 74 8.14 -6.10 -12.68
N TRP A 75 7.05 -6.87 -12.64
CA TRP A 75 6.88 -8.11 -13.39
C TRP A 75 6.60 -7.80 -14.87
N LYS A 76 7.59 -7.18 -15.53
CA LYS A 76 7.47 -6.64 -16.90
C LYS A 76 6.90 -7.65 -17.91
N VAL A 77 7.32 -8.91 -17.81
CA VAL A 77 6.96 -9.98 -18.76
C VAL A 77 5.96 -10.98 -18.17
N PRO A 78 5.05 -11.57 -18.98
CA PRO A 78 4.05 -12.55 -18.53
C PRO A 78 4.63 -13.73 -17.74
N LYS A 79 5.76 -14.28 -18.20
CA LYS A 79 6.47 -15.38 -17.51
C LYS A 79 6.80 -15.03 -16.06
N LYS A 80 7.24 -13.79 -15.80
CA LYS A 80 7.58 -13.32 -14.45
C LYS A 80 6.33 -13.03 -13.60
N ARG A 81 5.25 -12.53 -14.21
CA ARG A 81 3.95 -12.34 -13.54
C ARG A 81 3.39 -13.68 -13.07
N GLN A 82 3.37 -14.67 -13.95
CA GLN A 82 2.89 -16.01 -13.64
C GLN A 82 3.73 -16.65 -12.51
N TRP A 83 5.07 -16.61 -12.63
CA TRP A 83 5.97 -17.10 -11.58
C TRP A 83 5.72 -16.41 -10.24
N GLY A 84 5.58 -15.08 -10.23
CA GLY A 84 5.34 -14.30 -9.02
C GLY A 84 4.02 -14.66 -8.35
N LEU A 85 2.95 -14.86 -9.13
CA LEU A 85 1.65 -15.29 -8.62
C LEU A 85 1.68 -16.72 -8.06
N GLN A 86 2.35 -17.65 -8.73
CA GLN A 86 2.51 -19.02 -8.25
C GLN A 86 3.31 -19.07 -6.95
N LYS A 87 4.37 -18.26 -6.84
CA LYS A 87 5.14 -18.13 -5.59
C LYS A 87 4.30 -17.60 -4.43
N LEU A 88 3.24 -16.86 -4.72
CA LEU A 88 2.27 -16.35 -3.74
C LEU A 88 1.08 -17.33 -3.53
N GLY A 89 1.17 -18.56 -4.04
CA GLY A 89 0.18 -19.62 -3.82
C GLY A 89 -1.00 -19.62 -4.80
N ILE A 90 -0.95 -18.84 -5.88
CA ILE A 90 -2.01 -18.87 -6.91
C ILE A 90 -1.81 -20.09 -7.83
N GLY A 91 -2.88 -20.84 -8.06
CA GLY A 91 -2.88 -22.00 -8.98
C GLY A 91 -2.38 -21.65 -10.39
N LYS A 92 -1.75 -22.63 -11.04
CA LYS A 92 -1.02 -22.45 -12.31
C LYS A 92 -1.88 -21.81 -13.41
N ASP A 93 -3.11 -22.27 -13.57
CA ASP A 93 -4.01 -21.84 -14.65
C ASP A 93 -4.52 -20.42 -14.44
N LEU A 94 -4.95 -20.10 -13.21
CA LEU A 94 -5.37 -18.74 -12.85
C LEU A 94 -4.21 -17.74 -12.93
N ALA A 95 -3.01 -18.15 -12.51
CA ALA A 95 -1.80 -17.34 -12.63
C ALA A 95 -1.42 -17.09 -14.10
N ARG A 96 -1.62 -18.09 -14.97
CA ARG A 96 -1.42 -17.95 -16.43
C ARG A 96 -2.44 -16.98 -17.00
N LEU A 97 -3.74 -17.17 -16.77
CA LEU A 97 -4.78 -16.28 -17.28
C LEU A 97 -4.50 -14.81 -16.90
N THR A 98 -4.17 -14.58 -15.63
CA THR A 98 -3.96 -13.23 -15.09
C THR A 98 -2.68 -12.57 -15.63
N SER A 99 -1.64 -13.35 -15.92
CA SER A 99 -0.35 -12.81 -16.40
C SER A 99 -0.47 -12.13 -17.77
N TYR A 100 -1.38 -12.62 -18.62
CA TYR A 100 -1.65 -12.11 -19.96
C TYR A 100 -2.70 -10.98 -20.01
N CYS A 101 -3.23 -10.52 -18.87
CA CYS A 101 -4.19 -9.40 -18.84
C CYS A 101 -3.62 -8.04 -19.31
N GLY A 102 -2.32 -7.97 -19.62
CA GLY A 102 -1.68 -6.82 -20.27
C GLY A 102 -1.45 -5.63 -19.35
N ASP A 103 -1.75 -4.43 -19.87
CA ASP A 103 -1.52 -3.11 -19.23
C ASP A 103 -2.73 -2.55 -18.50
N ARG A 104 -3.76 -3.37 -18.29
CA ARG A 104 -4.94 -3.05 -17.45
C ARG A 104 -4.59 -3.06 -15.97
N TYR A 105 -3.53 -2.33 -15.58
CA TYR A 105 -2.89 -2.38 -14.27
C TYR A 105 -3.88 -2.24 -13.14
N GLN A 106 -4.76 -1.26 -13.23
CA GLN A 106 -5.65 -0.92 -12.14
C GLN A 106 -6.76 -1.93 -11.94
N TRP A 107 -7.32 -2.43 -13.04
CA TRP A 107 -8.27 -3.53 -13.01
C TRP A 107 -7.61 -4.81 -12.46
N VAL A 108 -6.41 -5.15 -12.95
CA VAL A 108 -5.67 -6.33 -12.50
C VAL A 108 -5.44 -6.30 -10.99
N VAL A 109 -4.92 -5.21 -10.44
CA VAL A 109 -4.57 -5.17 -9.00
C VAL A 109 -5.76 -5.01 -8.05
N THR A 110 -6.97 -4.73 -8.57
CA THR A 110 -8.17 -4.49 -7.75
C THR A 110 -9.28 -5.52 -7.95
N LYS A 111 -9.32 -6.22 -9.09
CA LYS A 111 -10.44 -7.10 -9.47
C LYS A 111 -10.02 -8.55 -9.77
N THR A 112 -8.73 -8.86 -9.79
CA THR A 112 -8.24 -10.22 -10.10
C THR A 112 -7.64 -10.91 -8.87
N CYS A 113 -7.08 -12.10 -9.08
CA CYS A 113 -6.36 -12.85 -8.05
C CYS A 113 -5.19 -12.08 -7.43
N VAL A 114 -4.70 -11.00 -8.05
CA VAL A 114 -3.61 -10.16 -7.53
C VAL A 114 -3.96 -9.53 -6.18
N VAL A 115 -5.22 -9.19 -5.93
CA VAL A 115 -5.67 -8.64 -4.62
C VAL A 115 -5.42 -9.65 -3.51
N ARG A 116 -5.75 -10.92 -3.78
CA ARG A 116 -5.59 -12.04 -2.85
C ARG A 116 -4.13 -12.47 -2.73
N ALA A 117 -3.41 -12.53 -3.85
CA ALA A 117 -2.01 -12.93 -3.90
C ALA A 117 -1.11 -11.94 -3.16
N ILE A 118 -1.34 -10.64 -3.36
CA ILE A 118 -0.63 -9.55 -2.68
C ILE A 118 -1.57 -9.00 -1.61
N SER A 119 -1.88 -9.86 -0.63
CA SER A 119 -2.73 -9.54 0.50
C SER A 119 -2.06 -8.51 1.42
N GLU A 120 -2.85 -7.99 2.36
CA GLU A 120 -2.32 -7.13 3.43
C GLU A 120 -1.26 -7.84 4.26
N GLU A 121 -1.47 -9.11 4.58
CA GLU A 121 -0.51 -9.95 5.31
C GLU A 121 0.82 -10.10 4.56
N VAL A 122 0.77 -10.31 3.24
CA VAL A 122 1.99 -10.41 2.41
C VAL A 122 2.76 -9.09 2.42
N LEU A 123 2.05 -7.96 2.35
CA LEU A 123 2.69 -6.64 2.44
C LEU A 123 3.22 -6.36 3.85
N ALA A 124 2.52 -6.80 4.89
CA ALA A 124 2.97 -6.71 6.29
C ALA A 124 4.24 -7.54 6.53
N LYS A 125 4.29 -8.78 6.02
CA LYS A 125 5.50 -9.61 6.02
C LYS A 125 6.67 -8.97 5.25
N ALA A 126 6.38 -8.14 4.25
CA ALA A 126 7.38 -7.35 3.54
C ALA A 126 7.83 -6.08 4.31
N GLY A 127 7.23 -5.81 5.48
CA GLY A 127 7.55 -4.71 6.37
C GLY A 127 6.61 -3.50 6.27
N LEU A 128 5.51 -3.58 5.52
CA LEU A 128 4.53 -2.47 5.44
C LEU A 128 3.75 -2.38 6.75
N ILE A 129 3.67 -1.18 7.31
CA ILE A 129 2.94 -0.95 8.55
C ILE A 129 1.55 -0.45 8.20
N SER A 130 0.53 -1.09 8.76
CA SER A 130 -0.86 -0.63 8.65
C SER A 130 -0.97 0.74 9.30
N CYS A 131 -1.34 1.75 8.50
CA CYS A 131 -1.47 3.13 8.99
C CYS A 131 -2.55 3.22 10.06
N LEU A 132 -3.63 2.46 9.90
CA LEU A 132 -4.76 2.43 10.83
C LEU A 132 -4.38 1.78 12.16
N GLU A 133 -3.72 0.63 12.14
CA GLU A 133 -3.29 -0.04 13.36
C GLU A 133 -2.28 0.80 14.14
N TYR A 134 -1.29 1.36 13.45
CA TYR A 134 -0.29 2.22 14.08
C TYR A 134 -0.93 3.48 14.69
N TYR A 135 -1.88 4.10 13.98
CA TYR A 135 -2.66 5.22 14.50
C TYR A 135 -3.47 4.83 15.73
N ASN A 136 -4.19 3.70 15.72
CA ASN A 136 -4.99 3.28 16.86
C ASN A 136 -4.13 3.08 18.13
N LYS A 137 -2.95 2.46 17.97
CA LYS A 137 -1.98 2.31 19.06
C LYS A 137 -1.50 3.66 19.60
N ARG A 138 -1.09 4.58 18.73
CA ARG A 138 -0.60 5.91 19.15
C ARG A 138 -1.68 6.82 19.72
N HIS A 139 -2.89 6.75 19.18
CA HIS A 139 -4.02 7.53 19.65
C HIS A 139 -4.47 7.04 21.03
N ALA A 140 -4.47 5.73 21.29
CA ALA A 140 -4.73 5.20 22.62
C ALA A 140 -3.70 5.70 23.65
N LEU A 141 -2.41 5.63 23.32
CA LEU A 141 -1.32 6.08 24.19
C LEU A 141 -1.32 7.58 24.52
N LYS A 142 -1.98 8.42 23.72
CA LYS A 142 -2.07 9.87 23.98
C LYS A 142 -3.36 10.29 24.68
N LEU A 143 -4.31 9.36 24.83
CA LEU A 143 -5.56 9.58 25.56
C LEU A 143 -5.53 8.98 26.98
N CYS A 144 -4.60 8.05 27.23
CA CYS A 144 -4.17 7.66 28.56
C CYS A 144 -3.27 8.73 29.15
#